data_AF-A0A849UV74-F1
#
_entry.id   AF-A0A849UV74-F1
#
_cell.length_a   1.000
_cell.length_b   1.000
_cell.length_c   1.000
_cell.angle_alpha   90.00
_cell.angle_beta   90.00
_cell.angle_gamma   90.00
#
_symmetry.space_group_name_H-M   'P 1'
#
loop_
_entity.id
_entity.type
_entity.pdbx_description
1 polymer ?
#
loop_
_entity_poly.entity_id
_entity_poly.type
_entity_poly.pdbx_seq_one_letter_code
_entity_poly.pdbx_strand_id
1 'polypeptide(L)'
;MKKVLLIFITVFASNYLFAQIAIAKYKFIDDEVQKLGSFASKNVAEIADAVTAKYNTNEQKARAIFYWIANNIAIDPKATKQNDQKNKEPEKVIALRKATPLGFSLLVQEMCSYAKIRCLSVDGFVKNFVAEINEKIDEPNYSWNVVQLGQSPETWYYIDACRASGFVDKKQTTFTKQFTSQYFFADKKLFNLICFPNNMAWQLGGGINNLKQYYALPIFCNQAIGLEMRKPLPLTGLIKTKLKMPVSFSFAINNDITVSKISILIGDDKKQQKEEPMNFTNNNGNISFSYEFKKEDIFPIKIMIDGQEVLAYLIEVKE
;
A
#
# COMPACT_ATOMS: atom_id res chain seq x y z
N MET A 1 50.90 -12.45 38.43
CA MET A 1 50.70 -11.00 38.21
C MET A 1 49.69 -10.81 37.09
N LYS A 2 48.79 -9.83 37.24
CA LYS A 2 47.45 -9.75 36.65
C LYS A 2 47.45 -9.66 35.11
N LYS A 3 46.59 -10.45 34.46
CA LYS A 3 46.18 -10.26 33.05
C LYS A 3 45.18 -9.11 32.99
N VAL A 4 45.51 -8.04 32.27
CA VAL A 4 44.58 -6.96 31.94
C VAL A 4 43.85 -7.36 30.66
N LEU A 5 42.55 -7.61 30.77
CA LEU A 5 41.65 -7.87 29.65
C LEU A 5 41.11 -6.53 29.16
N LEU A 6 41.58 -6.07 27.99
CA LEU A 6 40.99 -4.92 27.31
C LEU A 6 39.66 -5.36 26.70
N ILE A 7 38.54 -4.85 27.23
CA ILE A 7 37.21 -5.05 26.65
C ILE A 7 36.98 -3.93 25.63
N PHE A 8 37.00 -4.29 24.35
CA PHE A 8 36.47 -3.44 23.27
C PHE A 8 34.94 -3.46 23.36
N ILE A 9 34.34 -2.38 23.87
CA ILE A 9 32.90 -2.15 23.75
C ILE A 9 32.66 -1.62 22.35
N THR A 10 32.29 -2.51 21.42
CA THR A 10 31.76 -2.14 20.11
C THR A 10 30.37 -1.56 20.30
N VAL A 11 30.25 -0.24 20.11
CA VAL A 11 28.98 0.48 19.99
C VAL A 11 28.31 0.03 18.68
N PHE A 12 27.47 -1.00 18.77
CA PHE A 12 26.56 -1.42 17.70
C PHE A 12 25.12 -1.26 18.21
N ALA A 13 24.65 -0.01 18.30
CA ALA A 13 23.30 0.28 18.78
C ALA A 13 22.64 1.45 18.01
N SER A 14 22.84 1.56 16.70
CA SER A 14 22.24 2.65 15.91
C SER A 14 21.34 2.22 14.75
N ASN A 15 21.05 0.93 14.56
CA ASN A 15 20.26 0.48 13.39
C ASN A 15 18.97 -0.29 13.74
N TYR A 16 18.63 -0.45 15.03
CA TYR A 16 17.40 -1.14 15.47
C TYR A 16 16.19 -0.21 15.68
N LEU A 17 16.32 1.09 15.41
CA LEU A 17 15.26 2.05 15.72
C LEU A 17 14.27 2.25 14.56
N PHE A 18 14.70 2.25 13.29
CA PHE A 18 13.94 2.91 12.22
C PHE A 18 12.64 2.23 11.76
N ALA A 19 12.42 0.96 12.03
CA ALA A 19 11.34 0.22 11.42
C ALA A 19 10.22 -0.19 12.40
N GLN A 20 10.51 -0.30 13.69
CA GLN A 20 9.50 -0.09 14.75
C GLN A 20 9.01 1.36 14.81
N ILE A 21 9.78 2.32 14.28
CA ILE A 21 9.50 3.75 14.37
C ILE A 21 8.28 4.20 13.58
N ALA A 22 7.90 3.68 12.40
CA ALA A 22 6.76 4.25 11.66
C ALA A 22 5.39 4.01 12.34
N ILE A 23 5.17 2.80 12.89
CA ILE A 23 3.98 2.48 13.70
C ILE A 23 4.10 3.16 15.08
N ALA A 24 5.27 3.11 15.73
CA ALA A 24 5.45 3.75 17.03
C ALA A 24 5.37 5.29 16.99
N LYS A 25 5.82 5.91 15.89
CA LYS A 25 5.88 7.38 15.72
C LYS A 25 4.51 8.00 15.77
N TYR A 26 3.53 7.39 15.12
CA TYR A 26 2.17 7.92 15.06
C TYR A 26 1.20 7.25 16.02
N LYS A 27 1.61 6.19 16.73
CA LYS A 27 0.76 5.45 17.67
C LYS A 27 0.03 6.35 18.66
N PHE A 28 0.72 7.35 19.23
CA PHE A 28 0.09 8.28 20.16
C PHE A 28 -1.06 9.07 19.52
N ILE A 29 -0.87 9.56 18.29
CA ILE A 29 -1.88 10.32 17.54
C ILE A 29 -3.05 9.41 17.19
N ASP A 30 -2.76 8.21 16.71
CA ASP A 30 -3.76 7.20 16.35
C ASP A 30 -4.64 6.84 17.55
N ASP A 31 -4.03 6.53 18.70
CA ASP A 31 -4.73 6.18 19.93
C ASP A 31 -5.62 7.34 20.43
N GLU A 32 -5.14 8.59 20.32
CA GLU A 32 -5.92 9.78 20.71
C GLU A 32 -7.10 10.04 19.76
N VAL A 33 -6.89 9.88 18.45
CA VAL A 33 -7.95 10.06 17.44
C VAL A 33 -8.98 8.94 17.52
N GLN A 34 -8.56 7.71 17.82
CA GLN A 34 -9.47 6.59 18.04
C GLN A 34 -10.48 6.86 19.17
N LYS A 35 -10.02 7.48 20.28
CA LYS A 35 -10.88 7.84 21.43
C LYS A 35 -11.96 8.86 21.09
N LEU A 36 -11.76 9.68 20.04
CA LEU A 36 -12.75 10.66 19.59
C LEU A 36 -13.99 10.00 18.95
N GLY A 37 -13.85 8.77 18.46
CA GLY A 37 -14.93 8.02 17.83
C GLY A 37 -15.31 8.53 16.43
N SER A 38 -16.48 8.09 15.96
CA SER A 38 -16.91 8.29 14.57
C SER A 38 -17.57 9.63 14.30
N PHE A 39 -17.95 10.39 15.32
CA PHE A 39 -18.65 11.67 15.18
C PHE A 39 -19.89 11.59 14.27
N ALA A 40 -20.82 10.68 14.57
CA ALA A 40 -21.97 10.38 13.72
C ALA A 40 -22.85 11.59 13.34
N SER A 41 -22.93 12.61 14.19
CA SER A 41 -23.77 13.80 13.98
C SER A 41 -23.01 15.04 13.48
N LYS A 42 -21.69 14.95 13.27
CA LYS A 42 -20.87 16.11 12.90
C LYS A 42 -20.72 16.23 11.38
N ASN A 43 -20.55 17.47 10.92
CA ASN A 43 -20.19 17.77 9.53
C ASN A 43 -18.66 17.67 9.29
N VAL A 44 -18.23 17.83 8.04
CA VAL A 44 -16.82 17.71 7.63
C VAL A 44 -15.90 18.63 8.43
N ALA A 45 -16.29 19.91 8.59
CA ALA A 45 -15.50 20.93 9.29
C ALA A 45 -15.36 20.60 10.79
N GLU A 46 -16.46 20.27 11.46
CA GLU A 46 -16.48 19.94 12.88
C GLU A 46 -15.66 18.68 13.21
N ILE A 47 -15.60 17.73 12.27
CA ILE A 47 -14.75 16.54 12.38
C ILE A 47 -13.30 16.94 12.19
N ALA A 48 -12.96 17.69 11.13
CA ALA A 48 -11.60 18.14 10.85
C ALA A 48 -11.02 18.94 12.02
N ASP A 49 -11.79 19.88 12.56
CA ASP A 49 -11.40 20.67 13.73
C ASP A 49 -11.19 19.78 14.95
N ALA A 50 -12.12 18.86 15.24
CA ALA A 50 -12.03 18.00 16.41
C ALA A 50 -10.83 17.05 16.37
N VAL A 51 -10.53 16.43 15.21
CA VAL A 51 -9.39 15.51 15.09
C VAL A 51 -8.05 16.25 15.06
N THR A 52 -8.02 17.55 14.71
CA THR A 52 -6.79 18.32 14.60
C THR A 52 -6.51 19.25 15.79
N ALA A 53 -7.49 19.52 16.65
CA ALA A 53 -7.43 20.53 17.71
C ALA A 53 -6.23 20.41 18.67
N LYS A 54 -5.76 19.18 18.96
CA LYS A 54 -4.65 18.93 19.90
C LYS A 54 -3.25 19.07 19.28
N TYR A 55 -3.17 19.26 17.96
CA TYR A 55 -1.91 19.13 17.23
C TYR A 55 -1.42 20.47 16.69
N ASN A 56 -0.12 20.70 16.82
CA ASN A 56 0.50 21.98 16.44
C ASN A 56 1.17 21.91 15.06
N THR A 57 1.63 20.73 14.63
CA THR A 57 2.33 20.59 13.35
C THR A 57 1.40 20.07 12.25
N ASN A 58 1.66 20.48 11.00
CA ASN A 58 0.90 20.00 9.84
C ASN A 58 1.02 18.48 9.68
N GLU A 59 2.16 17.88 10.03
CA GLU A 59 2.34 16.42 10.00
C GLU A 59 1.38 15.72 10.97
N GLN A 60 1.31 16.19 12.22
CA GLN A 60 0.44 15.59 13.23
C GLN A 60 -1.04 15.73 12.84
N LYS A 61 -1.44 16.90 12.34
CA LYS A 61 -2.80 17.14 11.85
C LYS A 61 -3.14 16.27 10.65
N ALA A 62 -2.25 16.17 9.66
CA ALA A 62 -2.41 15.30 8.50
C ALA A 62 -2.54 13.83 8.92
N ARG A 63 -1.74 13.38 9.90
CA ARG A 63 -1.84 12.02 10.44
C ARG A 63 -3.19 11.77 11.08
N ALA A 64 -3.68 12.72 11.89
CA ALA A 64 -4.96 12.59 12.56
C ALA A 64 -6.13 12.50 11.57
N ILE A 65 -6.13 13.34 10.53
CA ILE A 65 -7.11 13.30 9.44
C ILE A 65 -7.05 11.95 8.71
N PHE A 66 -5.86 11.54 8.27
CA PHE A 66 -5.64 10.27 7.57
C PHE A 66 -6.16 9.08 8.38
N TYR A 67 -5.74 8.98 9.65
CA TYR A 67 -6.10 7.87 10.52
C TYR A 67 -7.60 7.82 10.74
N TRP A 68 -8.22 8.98 11.00
CA TRP A 68 -9.66 9.06 11.21
C TRP A 68 -10.43 8.60 9.96
N ILE A 69 -10.07 9.11 8.76
CA ILE A 69 -10.75 8.74 7.51
C ILE A 69 -10.59 7.23 7.26
N ALA A 70 -9.36 6.71 7.30
CA ALA A 70 -9.08 5.30 7.03
C ALA A 70 -9.82 4.33 7.99
N ASN A 71 -10.17 4.80 9.19
CA ASN A 71 -10.88 3.98 10.17
C ASN A 71 -12.40 4.19 10.21
N ASN A 72 -12.92 5.27 9.64
CA ASN A 72 -14.35 5.63 9.74
C ASN A 72 -15.09 5.67 8.41
N ILE A 73 -14.39 5.57 7.28
CA ILE A 73 -14.98 5.50 5.94
C ILE A 73 -14.66 4.12 5.34
N ALA A 74 -15.69 3.43 4.85
CA ALA A 74 -15.55 2.17 4.13
C ALA A 74 -15.41 2.39 2.61
N ILE A 75 -14.74 1.47 1.92
CA ILE A 75 -14.81 1.45 0.45
C ILE A 75 -16.22 1.01 0.05
N ASP A 76 -16.88 1.76 -0.84
CA ASP A 76 -18.14 1.31 -1.47
C ASP A 76 -17.80 0.39 -2.66
N PRO A 77 -17.95 -0.94 -2.54
CA PRO A 77 -17.49 -1.86 -3.59
C PRO A 77 -18.31 -1.70 -4.88
N LYS A 78 -19.62 -1.46 -4.74
CA LYS A 78 -20.53 -1.31 -5.88
C LYS A 78 -20.22 -0.03 -6.65
N ALA A 79 -20.08 1.10 -5.96
CA ALA A 79 -19.78 2.37 -6.60
C ALA A 79 -18.39 2.34 -7.24
N THR A 80 -17.40 1.75 -6.56
CA THR A 80 -16.04 1.60 -7.10
C THR A 80 -16.03 0.75 -8.38
N LYS A 81 -16.74 -0.38 -8.37
CA LYS A 81 -16.86 -1.27 -9.54
C LYS A 81 -17.51 -0.61 -10.74
N GLN A 82 -18.51 0.22 -10.50
CA GLN A 82 -19.27 0.90 -11.55
C GLN A 82 -18.66 2.24 -11.95
N ASN A 83 -17.55 2.65 -11.32
CA ASN A 83 -17.01 4.00 -11.39
C ASN A 83 -18.11 5.07 -11.14
N ASP A 84 -19.04 4.81 -10.21
CA ASP A 84 -20.14 5.70 -9.88
C ASP A 84 -19.67 6.81 -8.92
N GLN A 85 -19.56 8.02 -9.46
CA GLN A 85 -19.04 9.18 -8.74
C GLN A 85 -20.12 10.09 -8.15
N LYS A 86 -21.38 9.65 -8.07
CA LYS A 86 -22.50 10.47 -7.54
C LYS A 86 -22.32 10.92 -6.09
N ASN A 87 -21.64 10.10 -5.27
CA ASN A 87 -21.48 10.32 -3.83
C ASN A 87 -20.03 10.67 -3.43
N LYS A 88 -19.27 11.28 -4.34
CA LYS A 88 -17.87 11.64 -4.09
C LYS A 88 -17.69 12.86 -3.18
N GLU A 89 -18.70 13.72 -3.07
CA GLU A 89 -18.59 14.98 -2.31
C GLU A 89 -18.36 14.70 -0.82
N PRO A 90 -17.44 15.42 -0.14
CA PRO A 90 -17.08 15.18 1.26
C PRO A 90 -18.27 15.03 2.22
N GLU A 91 -19.32 15.85 2.05
CA GLU A 91 -20.53 15.80 2.86
C GLU A 91 -21.31 14.49 2.65
N LYS A 92 -21.35 13.99 1.42
CA LYS A 92 -21.96 12.69 1.10
C LYS A 92 -21.14 11.55 1.67
N VAL A 93 -19.81 11.63 1.60
CA VAL A 93 -18.92 10.63 2.19
C VAL A 93 -19.11 10.55 3.71
N ILE A 94 -19.16 11.69 4.41
CA ILE A 94 -19.43 11.74 5.86
C ILE A 94 -20.83 11.22 6.19
N ALA A 95 -21.85 11.57 5.41
CA ALA A 95 -23.22 11.11 5.64
C ALA A 95 -23.36 9.59 5.44
N LEU A 96 -22.70 9.02 4.42
CA LEU A 96 -22.83 7.61 4.06
C LEU A 96 -21.83 6.70 4.76
N ARG A 97 -20.71 7.25 5.28
CA ARG A 97 -19.56 6.51 5.83
C ARG A 97 -18.96 5.49 4.87
N LYS A 98 -19.09 5.76 3.58
CA LYS A 98 -18.49 4.98 2.51
C LYS A 98 -18.23 5.82 1.28
N ALA A 99 -17.23 5.46 0.49
CA ALA A 99 -16.84 6.21 -0.70
C ALA A 99 -16.12 5.35 -1.75
N THR A 100 -16.05 5.88 -2.98
CA THR A 100 -15.06 5.48 -3.99
C THR A 100 -13.68 6.05 -3.64
N PRO A 101 -12.57 5.58 -4.26
CA PRO A 101 -11.25 6.18 -4.06
C PRO A 101 -11.21 7.70 -4.26
N LEU A 102 -11.94 8.22 -5.26
CA LEU A 102 -12.09 9.67 -5.46
C LEU A 102 -12.77 10.35 -4.26
N GLY A 103 -13.85 9.78 -3.72
CA GLY A 103 -14.50 10.34 -2.54
C GLY A 103 -13.62 10.34 -1.28
N PHE A 104 -12.80 9.30 -1.08
CA PHE A 104 -11.76 9.32 -0.05
C PHE A 104 -10.77 10.47 -0.27
N SER A 105 -10.26 10.60 -1.49
CA SER A 105 -9.26 11.62 -1.83
C SER A 105 -9.78 13.04 -1.65
N LEU A 106 -11.02 13.31 -2.07
CA LEU A 106 -11.68 14.60 -1.89
C LEU A 106 -11.93 14.90 -0.40
N LEU A 107 -12.34 13.91 0.40
CA LEU A 107 -12.53 14.09 1.84
C LEU A 107 -11.20 14.42 2.56
N VAL A 108 -10.10 13.74 2.23
CA VAL A 108 -8.77 14.06 2.78
C VAL A 108 -8.38 15.49 2.43
N GLN A 109 -8.59 15.89 1.16
CA GLN A 109 -8.27 17.24 0.70
C GLN A 109 -9.10 18.30 1.43
N GLU A 110 -10.40 18.09 1.59
CA GLU A 110 -11.31 19.01 2.26
C GLU A 110 -10.99 19.15 3.76
N MET A 111 -10.77 18.04 4.46
CA MET A 111 -10.37 18.07 5.88
C MET A 111 -8.99 18.72 6.06
N CYS A 112 -8.05 18.50 5.15
CA CYS A 112 -6.76 19.21 5.14
C CYS A 112 -6.93 20.72 4.92
N SER A 113 -7.88 21.14 4.08
CA SER A 113 -8.21 22.55 3.85
C SER A 113 -8.62 23.25 5.15
N TYR A 114 -9.54 22.65 5.93
CA TYR A 114 -9.92 23.16 7.26
C TYR A 114 -8.72 23.26 8.20
N ALA A 115 -7.80 22.30 8.14
CA ALA A 115 -6.57 22.30 8.92
C ALA A 115 -5.46 23.24 8.37
N LYS A 116 -5.72 23.97 7.27
CA LYS A 116 -4.77 24.86 6.56
C LYS A 116 -3.54 24.11 6.03
N ILE A 117 -3.73 22.87 5.59
CA ILE A 117 -2.70 22.01 5.01
C ILE A 117 -2.92 21.94 3.51
N ARG A 118 -1.89 22.24 2.72
CA ARG A 118 -1.96 22.11 1.27
C ARG A 118 -2.01 20.63 0.89
N CYS A 119 -3.15 20.21 0.35
CA CYS A 119 -3.41 18.85 -0.08
C CYS A 119 -4.07 18.87 -1.46
N LEU A 120 -3.68 17.96 -2.34
CA LEU A 120 -4.26 17.83 -3.68
C LEU A 120 -4.66 16.39 -3.93
N SER A 121 -5.86 16.18 -4.47
CA SER A 121 -6.25 14.93 -5.10
C SER A 121 -5.49 14.74 -6.41
N VAL A 122 -4.95 13.56 -6.61
CA VAL A 122 -4.22 13.14 -7.81
C VAL A 122 -4.92 11.91 -8.37
N ASP A 123 -5.31 11.99 -9.64
CA ASP A 123 -5.89 10.87 -10.37
C ASP A 123 -4.80 10.05 -11.06
N GLY A 124 -5.07 8.76 -11.23
CA GLY A 124 -4.14 7.89 -11.93
C GLY A 124 -4.65 6.46 -12.07
N PHE A 125 -3.69 5.57 -12.22
CA PHE A 125 -3.90 4.18 -12.58
C PHE A 125 -3.41 3.27 -11.46
N VAL A 126 -4.25 2.30 -11.11
CA VAL A 126 -3.90 1.16 -10.28
C VAL A 126 -4.23 -0.15 -10.99
N LYS A 127 -3.48 -1.20 -10.67
CA LYS A 127 -3.85 -2.59 -10.97
C LYS A 127 -4.17 -3.31 -9.67
N ASN A 128 -5.27 -4.05 -9.65
CA ASN A 128 -5.70 -4.84 -8.49
C ASN A 128 -5.71 -6.34 -8.79
N PHE A 129 -5.74 -6.75 -10.05
CA PHE A 129 -5.88 -8.14 -10.47
C PHE A 129 -4.83 -8.54 -11.51
N VAL A 130 -4.41 -9.81 -11.45
CA VAL A 130 -3.43 -10.39 -12.39
C VAL A 130 -3.88 -10.27 -13.85
N ALA A 131 -5.20 -10.31 -14.11
CA ALA A 131 -5.75 -10.13 -15.45
C ALA A 131 -5.53 -8.72 -16.03
N GLU A 132 -5.12 -7.75 -15.21
CA GLU A 132 -4.79 -6.39 -15.65
C GLU A 132 -3.30 -6.24 -16.02
N ILE A 133 -2.48 -7.28 -15.84
CA ILE A 133 -1.06 -7.25 -16.22
C ILE A 133 -0.97 -7.19 -17.75
N ASN A 134 -0.24 -6.19 -18.26
CA ASN A 134 -0.16 -5.81 -19.68
C ASN A 134 -1.47 -5.32 -20.34
N GLU A 135 -2.57 -5.26 -19.59
CA GLU A 135 -3.86 -4.75 -20.07
C GLU A 135 -4.03 -3.28 -19.67
N LYS A 136 -3.60 -2.38 -20.56
CA LYS A 136 -3.74 -0.94 -20.33
C LYS A 136 -5.22 -0.54 -20.40
N ILE A 137 -5.66 0.28 -19.45
CA ILE A 137 -6.91 1.03 -19.57
C ILE A 137 -6.64 2.46 -20.04
N ASP A 138 -7.62 3.06 -20.70
CA ASP A 138 -7.45 4.40 -21.28
C ASP A 138 -7.69 5.53 -20.27
N GLU A 139 -8.55 5.30 -19.27
CA GLU A 139 -8.97 6.31 -18.30
C GLU A 139 -8.45 6.01 -16.90
N PRO A 140 -8.05 7.05 -16.12
CA PRO A 140 -7.70 6.89 -14.70
C PRO A 140 -8.81 6.17 -13.91
N ASN A 141 -8.42 5.20 -13.08
CA ASN A 141 -9.33 4.36 -12.30
C ASN A 141 -9.16 4.52 -10.78
N TYR A 142 -8.32 5.46 -10.34
CA TYR A 142 -8.02 5.65 -8.92
C TYR A 142 -7.62 7.10 -8.61
N SER A 143 -7.77 7.47 -7.35
CA SER A 143 -7.33 8.77 -6.84
C SER A 143 -6.69 8.61 -5.46
N TRP A 144 -5.65 9.38 -5.19
CA TRP A 144 -4.97 9.49 -3.89
C TRP A 144 -4.58 10.95 -3.64
N ASN A 145 -3.92 11.23 -2.51
CA ASN A 145 -3.52 12.58 -2.16
C ASN A 145 -2.00 12.78 -2.18
N VAL A 146 -1.61 14.01 -2.50
CA VAL A 146 -0.29 14.55 -2.16
C VAL A 146 -0.46 15.71 -1.18
N VAL A 147 0.37 15.73 -0.14
CA VAL A 147 0.34 16.76 0.92
C VAL A 147 1.68 17.48 0.97
N GLN A 148 1.64 18.81 1.04
CA GLN A 148 2.81 19.66 1.22
C GLN A 148 2.90 20.10 2.69
N LEU A 149 3.96 19.71 3.40
CA LEU A 149 4.15 20.10 4.80
C LEU A 149 5.05 21.34 4.99
N GLY A 150 5.91 21.63 4.01
CA GLY A 150 6.82 22.77 4.02
C GLY A 150 6.59 23.72 2.85
N GLN A 151 7.47 24.70 2.71
CA GLN A 151 7.41 25.68 1.62
C GLN A 151 8.14 25.22 0.36
N SER A 152 8.98 24.17 0.45
CA SER A 152 9.75 23.65 -0.69
C SER A 152 8.92 22.66 -1.53
N PRO A 153 9.06 22.68 -2.88
CA PRO A 153 8.51 21.65 -3.76
C PRO A 153 9.00 20.22 -3.46
N GLU A 154 10.08 20.03 -2.70
CA GLU A 154 10.56 18.70 -2.34
C GLU A 154 9.81 18.08 -1.14
N THR A 155 8.99 18.89 -0.46
CA THR A 155 8.23 18.50 0.74
C THR A 155 6.80 18.03 0.43
N TRP A 156 6.60 17.40 -0.72
CA TRP A 156 5.38 16.65 -1.03
C TRP A 156 5.51 15.20 -0.57
N TYR A 157 4.41 14.69 0.00
CA TYR A 157 4.29 13.35 0.53
C TYR A 157 3.00 12.69 0.02
N TYR A 158 3.05 11.38 -0.22
CA TYR A 158 1.86 10.61 -0.57
C TYR A 158 0.99 10.32 0.66
N ILE A 159 -0.33 10.40 0.48
CA ILE A 159 -1.31 9.87 1.41
C ILE A 159 -2.35 9.09 0.59
N ASP A 160 -2.66 7.87 1.02
CA ASP A 160 -3.76 7.08 0.45
C ASP A 160 -4.65 6.51 1.55
N ALA A 161 -5.65 7.29 1.96
CA ALA A 161 -6.60 6.89 3.00
C ALA A 161 -7.53 5.74 2.57
N CYS A 162 -7.75 5.56 1.25
CA CYS A 162 -8.59 4.50 0.72
C CYS A 162 -7.91 3.14 0.88
N ARG A 163 -6.68 2.98 0.36
CA ARG A 163 -5.90 1.73 0.55
C ARG A 163 -5.51 1.50 2.01
N ALA A 164 -5.34 2.57 2.77
CA ALA A 164 -5.13 2.47 4.21
C ALA A 164 -6.34 1.90 4.95
N SER A 165 -7.57 2.03 4.43
CA SER A 165 -8.78 1.56 5.12
C SER A 165 -8.98 0.04 5.03
N GLY A 166 -8.45 -0.57 3.97
CA GLY A 166 -8.62 -1.99 3.69
C GLY A 166 -8.64 -2.29 2.20
N PHE A 167 -9.33 -3.36 1.83
CA PHE A 167 -9.41 -3.82 0.44
C PHE A 167 -10.80 -4.38 0.11
N VAL A 168 -11.07 -4.51 -1.19
CA VAL A 168 -12.27 -5.18 -1.71
C VAL A 168 -11.89 -6.53 -2.30
N ASP A 169 -12.80 -7.50 -2.21
CA ASP A 169 -12.63 -8.79 -2.86
C ASP A 169 -12.57 -8.66 -4.40
N LYS A 170 -12.10 -9.69 -5.10
CA LYS A 170 -11.96 -9.66 -6.57
C LYS A 170 -13.26 -9.38 -7.32
N LYS A 171 -14.41 -9.79 -6.76
CA LYS A 171 -15.72 -9.51 -7.37
C LYS A 171 -16.18 -8.07 -7.13
N GLN A 172 -15.47 -7.34 -6.27
CA GLN A 172 -15.78 -5.99 -5.78
C GLN A 172 -17.20 -5.91 -5.22
N THR A 173 -17.48 -6.83 -4.29
CA THR A 173 -18.76 -7.01 -3.62
C THR A 173 -18.66 -6.79 -2.12
N THR A 174 -17.51 -7.10 -1.53
CA THR A 174 -17.29 -7.07 -0.08
C THR A 174 -16.05 -6.25 0.22
N PHE A 175 -16.18 -5.31 1.15
CA PHE A 175 -15.06 -4.56 1.74
C PHE A 175 -14.59 -5.26 3.02
N THR A 176 -13.28 -5.49 3.13
CA THR A 176 -12.62 -5.98 4.33
C THR A 176 -11.77 -4.86 4.91
N LYS A 177 -12.12 -4.43 6.13
CA LYS A 177 -11.35 -3.42 6.85
C LYS A 177 -10.00 -3.99 7.28
N GLN A 178 -8.92 -3.30 6.91
CA GLN A 178 -7.56 -3.62 7.33
C GLN A 178 -6.73 -2.34 7.30
N PHE A 179 -6.46 -1.78 8.48
CA PHE A 179 -5.71 -0.53 8.57
C PHE A 179 -4.23 -0.74 8.23
N THR A 180 -3.72 0.02 7.26
CA THR A 180 -2.30 -0.01 6.85
C THR A 180 -1.67 1.37 7.01
N SER A 181 -0.89 1.55 8.08
CA SER A 181 -0.30 2.85 8.46
C SER A 181 0.67 3.41 7.41
N GLN A 182 1.37 2.52 6.68
CA GLN A 182 2.42 2.83 5.72
C GLN A 182 1.91 3.58 4.47
N TYR A 183 0.60 3.73 4.29
CA TYR A 183 0.02 4.63 3.28
C TYR A 183 0.03 6.11 3.70
N PHE A 184 0.39 6.43 4.95
CA PHE A 184 0.68 7.79 5.37
C PHE A 184 2.15 8.11 5.13
N PHE A 185 2.43 9.05 4.24
CA PHE A 185 3.77 9.38 3.77
C PHE A 185 4.50 8.16 3.24
N ALA A 186 3.78 7.42 2.38
CA ALA A 186 4.27 6.19 1.77
C ALA A 186 5.63 6.41 1.09
N ASP A 187 6.49 5.40 1.17
CA ASP A 187 7.77 5.41 0.45
C ASP A 187 7.52 5.65 -1.03
N LYS A 188 8.19 6.68 -1.58
CA LYS A 188 7.95 7.16 -2.95
C LYS A 188 8.24 6.07 -3.98
N LYS A 189 9.31 5.28 -3.78
CA LYS A 189 9.72 4.24 -4.74
C LYS A 189 8.73 3.09 -4.75
N LEU A 190 8.28 2.63 -3.58
CA LEU A 190 7.27 1.60 -3.46
C LEU A 190 5.92 2.09 -3.96
N PHE A 191 5.46 3.28 -3.56
CA PHE A 191 4.18 3.83 -4.00
C PHE A 191 4.09 3.92 -5.53
N ASN A 192 5.17 4.32 -6.21
CA ASN A 192 5.24 4.40 -7.67
C ASN A 192 5.25 3.03 -8.39
N LEU A 193 5.36 1.91 -7.66
CA LEU A 193 5.14 0.56 -8.20
C LEU A 193 3.66 0.15 -8.13
N ILE A 194 2.87 0.83 -7.28
CA ILE A 194 1.46 0.52 -7.00
C ILE A 194 0.53 1.48 -7.71
N CYS A 195 0.85 2.76 -7.72
CA CYS A 195 0.06 3.85 -8.30
C CYS A 195 0.87 4.56 -9.38
N PHE A 196 0.25 4.83 -10.52
CA PHE A 196 0.86 5.60 -11.61
C PHE A 196 0.01 6.84 -11.91
N PRO A 197 0.54 8.07 -11.74
CA PRO A 197 -0.26 9.29 -11.92
C PRO A 197 -0.60 9.52 -13.39
N ASN A 198 -1.78 10.08 -13.65
CA ASN A 198 -2.14 10.56 -14.99
C ASN A 198 -1.34 11.80 -15.41
N ASN A 199 -0.80 12.55 -14.44
CA ASN A 199 0.10 13.67 -14.63
C ASN A 199 1.43 13.39 -13.92
N MET A 200 2.50 13.26 -14.70
CA MET A 200 3.84 12.91 -14.21
C MET A 200 4.45 13.93 -13.24
N ALA A 201 3.94 15.17 -13.17
CA ALA A 201 4.32 16.13 -12.14
C ALA A 201 4.05 15.62 -10.71
N TRP A 202 3.11 14.68 -10.56
CA TRP A 202 2.75 14.05 -9.29
C TRP A 202 3.43 12.70 -9.04
N GLN A 203 4.40 12.31 -9.87
CA GLN A 203 5.30 11.19 -9.58
C GLN A 203 6.46 11.67 -8.69
N LEU A 204 6.25 11.64 -7.38
CA LEU A 204 7.23 12.02 -6.39
C LEU A 204 8.39 11.02 -6.38
N GLY A 205 9.63 11.50 -6.43
CA GLY A 205 10.83 10.65 -6.34
C GLY A 205 11.17 9.86 -7.61
N GLY A 206 10.44 10.08 -8.71
CA GLY A 206 10.66 9.39 -10.00
C GLY A 206 10.31 7.91 -9.95
N GLY A 207 10.51 7.20 -11.06
CA GLY A 207 10.23 5.77 -11.12
C GLY A 207 9.96 5.28 -12.52
N ILE A 208 8.86 4.54 -12.69
CA ILE A 208 8.42 4.03 -13.98
C ILE A 208 8.09 5.19 -14.91
N ASN A 209 8.65 5.19 -16.12
CA ASN A 209 8.64 6.36 -17.01
C ASN A 209 7.38 6.46 -17.88
N ASN A 210 6.64 5.36 -18.05
CA ASN A 210 5.44 5.36 -18.87
C ASN A 210 4.45 4.28 -18.42
N LEU A 211 3.20 4.48 -18.84
CA LEU A 211 2.08 3.64 -18.47
C LEU A 211 2.26 2.18 -18.92
N LYS A 212 2.86 1.93 -20.10
CA LYS A 212 3.12 0.57 -20.59
C LYS A 212 4.06 -0.20 -19.65
N GLN A 213 5.13 0.43 -19.19
CA GLN A 213 6.04 -0.17 -18.21
C GLN A 213 5.34 -0.42 -16.86
N TYR A 214 4.44 0.48 -16.45
CA TYR A 214 3.67 0.31 -15.22
C TYR A 214 2.73 -0.90 -15.33
N TYR A 215 2.05 -1.07 -16.46
CA TYR A 215 1.16 -2.21 -16.69
C TYR A 215 1.91 -3.55 -16.78
N ALA A 216 3.21 -3.52 -17.12
CA ALA A 216 4.06 -4.69 -17.12
C ALA A 216 4.52 -5.14 -15.72
N LEU A 217 4.31 -4.35 -14.66
CA LEU A 217 4.67 -4.73 -13.29
C LEU A 217 3.78 -5.85 -12.74
N PRO A 218 4.27 -6.65 -11.76
CA PRO A 218 3.38 -7.50 -10.96
C PRO A 218 2.38 -6.66 -10.17
N ILE A 219 1.38 -7.34 -9.63
CA ILE A 219 0.46 -6.72 -8.67
C ILE A 219 1.16 -6.67 -7.31
N PHE A 220 1.17 -5.50 -6.69
CA PHE A 220 1.59 -5.30 -5.31
C PHE A 220 0.33 -5.22 -4.44
N CYS A 221 0.18 -6.18 -3.53
CA CYS A 221 -0.97 -6.23 -2.62
C CYS A 221 -0.78 -5.26 -1.44
N ASN A 222 -1.84 -5.00 -0.68
CA ASN A 222 -1.81 -4.07 0.46
C ASN A 222 -0.70 -4.42 1.46
N GLN A 223 -0.46 -5.72 1.68
CA GLN A 223 0.57 -6.19 2.59
C GLN A 223 2.00 -5.84 2.12
N ALA A 224 2.25 -5.69 0.81
CA ALA A 224 3.57 -5.25 0.33
C ALA A 224 3.93 -3.85 0.85
N ILE A 225 2.96 -2.95 0.96
CA ILE A 225 3.14 -1.62 1.60
C ILE A 225 3.37 -1.77 3.10
N GLY A 226 2.60 -2.61 3.77
CA GLY A 226 2.76 -2.88 5.20
C GLY A 226 4.15 -3.45 5.55
N LEU A 227 4.75 -4.22 4.64
CA LEU A 227 6.09 -4.79 4.77
C LEU A 227 7.21 -3.85 4.29
N GLU A 228 6.85 -2.66 3.79
CA GLU A 228 7.77 -1.72 3.13
C GLU A 228 8.64 -2.42 2.06
N MET A 229 7.97 -3.25 1.25
CA MET A 229 8.61 -4.07 0.25
C MET A 229 9.35 -3.21 -0.77
N ARG A 230 10.59 -3.58 -1.07
CA ARG A 230 11.40 -3.00 -2.14
C ARG A 230 11.21 -3.81 -3.42
N LYS A 231 11.55 -3.17 -4.54
CA LYS A 231 11.45 -3.69 -5.90
C LYS A 231 11.79 -5.20 -5.99
N PRO A 232 10.85 -6.05 -6.44
CA PRO A 232 11.07 -7.48 -6.59
C PRO A 232 11.80 -7.84 -7.89
N LEU A 233 12.30 -9.07 -7.94
CA LEU A 233 12.71 -9.78 -9.14
C LEU A 233 11.88 -11.07 -9.26
N PRO A 234 11.32 -11.38 -10.45
CA PRO A 234 11.27 -10.54 -11.64
C PRO A 234 10.41 -9.29 -11.43
N LEU A 235 10.77 -8.18 -12.09
CA LEU A 235 9.95 -6.96 -12.10
C LEU A 235 8.83 -6.99 -13.15
N THR A 236 8.87 -7.96 -14.07
CA THR A 236 7.77 -8.19 -15.02
C THR A 236 6.71 -9.07 -14.36
N GLY A 237 5.46 -8.63 -14.39
CA GLY A 237 4.31 -9.35 -13.89
C GLY A 237 3.95 -10.55 -14.76
N LEU A 238 4.19 -10.47 -16.07
CA LEU A 238 4.12 -11.61 -16.99
C LEU A 238 5.50 -12.26 -17.09
N ILE A 239 5.62 -13.51 -16.68
CA ILE A 239 6.84 -14.31 -16.77
C ILE A 239 6.60 -15.46 -17.74
N LYS A 240 7.46 -15.59 -18.76
CA LYS A 240 7.44 -16.73 -19.67
C LYS A 240 8.53 -17.70 -19.29
N THR A 241 8.19 -18.97 -19.11
CA THR A 241 9.14 -20.01 -18.70
C THR A 241 8.84 -21.33 -19.41
N LYS A 242 9.72 -22.32 -19.19
CA LYS A 242 9.59 -23.68 -19.70
C LYS A 242 9.22 -24.66 -18.60
N LEU A 243 8.67 -25.80 -18.99
CA LEU A 243 8.45 -26.92 -18.08
C LEU A 243 9.72 -27.26 -17.29
N LYS A 244 9.57 -27.45 -15.97
CA LYS A 244 10.65 -27.80 -15.04
C LYS A 244 11.83 -26.82 -15.00
N MET A 245 11.70 -25.63 -15.60
CA MET A 245 12.68 -24.56 -15.44
C MET A 245 12.30 -23.72 -14.20
N PRO A 246 13.14 -23.66 -13.16
CA PRO A 246 12.83 -22.90 -11.95
C PRO A 246 12.68 -21.41 -12.25
N VAL A 247 11.55 -20.84 -11.83
CA VAL A 247 11.37 -19.39 -11.78
C VAL A 247 11.84 -18.91 -10.40
N SER A 248 12.84 -18.03 -10.37
CA SER A 248 13.37 -17.47 -9.13
C SER A 248 12.69 -16.16 -8.78
N PHE A 249 12.26 -16.03 -7.53
CA PHE A 249 11.66 -14.82 -6.98
C PHE A 249 12.55 -14.26 -5.88
N SER A 250 12.71 -12.95 -5.84
CA SER A 250 13.35 -12.26 -4.73
C SER A 250 12.77 -10.87 -4.51
N PHE A 251 12.79 -10.41 -3.26
CA PHE A 251 12.40 -9.07 -2.87
C PHE A 251 12.99 -8.77 -1.51
N ALA A 252 13.08 -7.49 -1.18
CA ALA A 252 13.54 -7.08 0.13
C ALA A 252 12.39 -6.44 0.90
N ILE A 253 12.28 -6.72 2.19
CA ILE A 253 11.32 -6.09 3.08
C ILE A 253 12.07 -5.28 4.14
N ASN A 254 11.31 -4.64 5.01
CA ASN A 254 11.81 -4.09 6.26
C ASN A 254 12.48 -5.21 7.10
N ASN A 255 13.74 -4.98 7.50
CA ASN A 255 14.58 -5.96 8.20
C ASN A 255 14.14 -6.24 9.64
N ASP A 256 13.31 -5.38 10.23
CA ASP A 256 12.76 -5.61 11.57
C ASP A 256 11.55 -6.55 11.54
N ILE A 257 11.03 -6.89 10.35
CA ILE A 257 9.90 -7.80 10.18
C ILE A 257 10.41 -9.24 10.06
N THR A 258 9.94 -10.11 10.96
CA THR A 258 10.21 -11.54 10.91
C THR A 258 9.26 -12.22 9.94
N VAL A 259 9.80 -13.08 9.07
CA VAL A 259 9.02 -13.90 8.14
C VAL A 259 9.15 -15.36 8.55
N SER A 260 8.02 -15.99 8.85
CA SER A 260 7.99 -17.39 9.31
C SER A 260 7.70 -18.36 8.17
N LYS A 261 6.90 -17.94 7.19
CA LYS A 261 6.44 -18.77 6.09
C LYS A 261 6.37 -17.98 4.79
N ILE A 262 6.86 -18.60 3.71
CA ILE A 262 6.58 -18.20 2.33
C ILE A 262 5.88 -19.34 1.63
N SER A 263 4.91 -19.00 0.80
CA SER A 263 4.17 -19.97 0.00
C SER A 263 3.67 -19.35 -1.29
N ILE A 264 3.33 -20.22 -2.24
CA ILE A 264 2.68 -19.85 -3.49
C ILE A 264 1.27 -20.39 -3.49
N LEU A 265 0.33 -19.53 -3.87
CA LEU A 265 -1.05 -19.89 -4.16
C LEU A 265 -1.27 -19.77 -5.68
N ILE A 266 -1.60 -20.89 -6.32
CA ILE A 266 -1.83 -20.97 -7.77
C ILE A 266 -3.33 -21.01 -8.03
N GLY A 267 -3.79 -20.18 -8.96
CA GLY A 267 -5.17 -20.15 -9.42
C GLY A 267 -5.86 -18.83 -9.12
N ASP A 268 -7.11 -18.74 -9.58
CA ASP A 268 -7.97 -17.60 -9.29
C ASP A 268 -8.92 -17.92 -8.15
N ASP A 269 -9.63 -16.92 -7.61
CA ASP A 269 -10.54 -17.12 -6.47
C ASP A 269 -11.74 -18.06 -6.76
N LYS A 270 -11.91 -18.55 -8.00
CA LYS A 270 -12.92 -19.57 -8.34
C LYS A 270 -12.34 -20.98 -8.25
N LYS A 271 -11.06 -21.14 -8.60
CA LYS A 271 -10.31 -22.41 -8.54
C LYS A 271 -8.90 -22.15 -8.05
N GLN A 272 -8.70 -22.24 -6.74
CA GLN A 272 -7.38 -22.19 -6.13
C GLN A 272 -6.88 -23.61 -5.85
N GLN A 273 -5.61 -23.85 -6.17
CA GLN A 273 -4.89 -25.01 -5.66
C GLN A 273 -4.59 -24.82 -4.18
N LYS A 274 -4.24 -25.90 -3.50
CA LYS A 274 -3.75 -25.81 -2.12
C LYS A 274 -2.47 -24.96 -2.11
N GLU A 275 -2.39 -24.02 -1.18
CA GLU A 275 -1.19 -23.22 -0.93
C GLU A 275 0.04 -24.12 -0.72
N GLU A 276 1.09 -23.91 -1.51
CA GLU A 276 2.31 -24.70 -1.48
C GLU A 276 3.42 -23.96 -0.72
N PRO A 277 3.94 -24.49 0.40
CA PRO A 277 5.01 -23.86 1.16
C PRO A 277 6.34 -23.92 0.41
N MET A 278 7.10 -22.83 0.45
CA MET A 278 8.38 -22.70 -0.23
C MET A 278 9.54 -22.75 0.76
N ASN A 279 10.62 -23.43 0.36
CA ASN A 279 11.92 -23.23 0.99
C ASN A 279 12.47 -21.88 0.52
N PHE A 280 12.78 -20.99 1.47
CA PHE A 280 13.28 -19.64 1.17
C PHE A 280 14.52 -19.32 1.98
N THR A 281 15.33 -18.39 1.48
CA THR A 281 16.41 -17.76 2.23
C THR A 281 15.96 -16.36 2.67
N ASN A 282 16.40 -15.93 3.85
CA ASN A 282 16.19 -14.57 4.34
C ASN A 282 17.49 -14.01 4.89
N ASN A 283 18.11 -13.10 4.14
CA ASN A 283 19.36 -12.45 4.50
C ASN A 283 19.08 -10.98 4.83
N ASN A 284 18.84 -10.67 6.12
CA ASN A 284 18.54 -9.32 6.62
C ASN A 284 17.37 -8.65 5.86
N GLY A 285 16.25 -9.36 5.73
CA GLY A 285 15.06 -8.90 5.02
C GLY A 285 15.11 -9.08 3.51
N ASN A 286 16.22 -9.58 2.93
CA ASN A 286 16.27 -9.98 1.52
C ASN A 286 15.83 -11.44 1.40
N ILE A 287 14.66 -11.63 0.80
CA ILE A 287 14.01 -12.91 0.65
C ILE A 287 14.24 -13.45 -0.75
N SER A 288 14.52 -14.75 -0.87
CA SER A 288 14.53 -15.44 -2.17
C SER A 288 14.08 -16.89 -2.09
N PHE A 289 13.40 -17.35 -3.15
CA PHE A 289 12.96 -18.74 -3.35
C PHE A 289 12.75 -19.00 -4.84
N SER A 290 12.54 -20.26 -5.22
CA SER A 290 12.22 -20.63 -6.60
C SER A 290 11.09 -21.64 -6.66
N TYR A 291 10.44 -21.71 -7.82
CA TYR A 291 9.36 -22.65 -8.08
C TYR A 291 9.41 -23.21 -9.49
N GLU A 292 9.16 -24.51 -9.62
CA GLU A 292 9.14 -25.25 -10.88
C GLU A 292 7.73 -25.62 -11.29
N PHE A 293 7.32 -25.20 -12.49
CA PHE A 293 6.03 -25.56 -13.05
C PHE A 293 6.10 -26.90 -13.78
N LYS A 294 5.16 -27.79 -13.47
CA LYS A 294 5.13 -29.18 -13.96
C LYS A 294 4.13 -29.41 -15.10
N LYS A 295 3.35 -28.40 -15.47
CA LYS A 295 2.31 -28.47 -16.51
C LYS A 295 2.36 -27.23 -17.38
N GLU A 296 2.02 -27.40 -18.65
CA GLU A 296 1.83 -26.28 -19.57
C GLU A 296 0.49 -25.63 -19.27
N ASP A 297 0.53 -24.33 -18.94
CA ASP A 297 -0.67 -23.52 -18.72
C ASP A 297 -0.25 -22.04 -18.54
N ILE A 298 -1.26 -21.19 -18.34
CA ILE A 298 -1.12 -19.85 -17.82
C ILE A 298 -1.56 -19.83 -16.36
N PHE A 299 -0.61 -19.68 -15.45
CA PHE A 299 -0.84 -19.70 -14.01
C PHE A 299 -0.88 -18.28 -13.44
N PRO A 300 -2.05 -17.77 -13.00
CA PRO A 300 -2.05 -16.69 -12.03
C PRO A 300 -1.49 -17.23 -10.70
N ILE A 301 -0.45 -16.59 -10.19
CA ILE A 301 0.15 -16.95 -8.91
C ILE A 301 0.11 -15.78 -7.95
N LYS A 302 -0.06 -16.08 -6.66
CA LYS A 302 0.08 -15.15 -5.55
C LYS A 302 1.22 -15.64 -4.66
N ILE A 303 2.14 -14.75 -4.33
CA ILE A 303 3.18 -14.98 -3.33
C ILE A 303 2.59 -14.55 -1.99
N MET A 304 2.66 -15.44 -1.02
CA MET A 304 2.15 -15.24 0.32
C MET A 304 3.31 -15.13 1.32
N ILE A 305 3.15 -14.24 2.30
CA ILE A 305 4.02 -14.16 3.49
C ILE A 305 3.12 -14.29 4.71
N ASP A 306 3.38 -15.30 5.55
CA ASP A 306 2.63 -15.56 6.78
C ASP A 306 1.09 -15.55 6.56
N GLY A 307 0.65 -16.09 5.43
CA GLY A 307 -0.77 -16.19 5.05
C GLY A 307 -1.37 -14.94 4.40
N GLN A 308 -0.58 -13.89 4.16
CA GLN A 308 -1.03 -12.66 3.51
C GLN A 308 -0.45 -12.52 2.09
N GLU A 309 -1.30 -12.14 1.13
CA GLU A 309 -0.89 -11.90 -0.26
C GLU A 309 0.02 -10.66 -0.33
N VAL A 310 1.21 -10.79 -0.94
CA VAL A 310 2.14 -9.66 -1.10
C VAL A 310 2.37 -9.27 -2.56
N LEU A 311 2.50 -10.26 -3.44
CA LEU A 311 2.72 -10.05 -4.87
C LEU A 311 1.86 -11.01 -5.67
N ALA A 312 1.44 -10.62 -6.88
CA ALA A 312 0.82 -11.53 -7.83
C ALA A 312 1.40 -11.38 -9.24
N TYR A 313 1.58 -12.51 -9.91
CA TYR A 313 2.17 -12.65 -11.23
C TYR A 313 1.29 -13.51 -12.13
N LEU A 314 1.50 -13.39 -13.45
CA LEU A 314 0.99 -14.28 -14.47
C LEU A 314 2.16 -15.07 -15.07
N ILE A 315 2.15 -16.39 -14.95
CA ILE A 315 3.22 -17.25 -15.46
C ILE A 315 2.72 -18.02 -16.67
N GLU A 316 3.32 -17.78 -17.83
CA GLU A 316 3.08 -18.54 -19.06
C GLU A 316 4.14 -19.62 -19.19
N VAL A 317 3.74 -20.88 -19.03
CA VAL A 317 4.62 -22.05 -19.13
C VAL A 317 4.39 -22.71 -20.48
N LYS A 318 5.45 -22.94 -21.24
CA LYS A 318 5.44 -23.61 -22.56
C LYS A 318 6.54 -24.68 -22.65
N GLU A 319 6.51 -25.54 -23.66
CA GLU A 319 7.60 -26.52 -23.91
C GLU A 319 8.94 -25.84 -24.30
#